data_AF-A0A919EWX9-F1
#
_entry.id   AF-A0A919EWX9-F1
#
_cell.length_a   1.000
_cell.length_b   1.000
_cell.length_c   1.000
_cell.angle_alpha   90.00
_cell.angle_beta   90.00
_cell.angle_gamma   90.00
#
_symmetry.space_group_name_H-M   'P 1'
#
loop_
_entity.id
_entity.type
_entity.pdbx_description
1 polymer ?
#
loop_
_entity_poly.entity_id
_entity_poly.type
_entity_poly.pdbx_seq_one_letter_code
_entity_poly.pdbx_strand_id
1 'polypeptide(L)' 'MESYAYARTGYHRGLDALRRSGWKGHGPVPWEHEPNRGFLRALHALARAAQAIGEQDEYERCTQFLKDSSPAAAQTLG' A
#
# COMPACT_ATOMS: atom_id res chain seq x y z
N MET A 1 13.89 -4.45 -10.75
CA MET A 1 13.10 -3.38 -11.42
C MET A 1 11.66 -3.80 -11.71
N GLU A 2 11.39 -4.99 -12.27
CA GLU A 2 10.02 -5.42 -12.63
C GLU A 2 9.06 -5.46 -11.43
N SER A 3 9.48 -6.03 -10.29
CA SER A 3 8.65 -6.11 -9.07
C SER A 3 8.17 -4.74 -8.57
N TYR A 4 9.02 -3.70 -8.65
CA TYR A 4 8.67 -2.33 -8.29
C TYR A 4 7.62 -1.74 -9.24
N ALA A 5 7.77 -1.95 -10.56
CA ALA A 5 6.81 -1.47 -11.55
C ALA A 5 5.44 -2.14 -11.42
N TYR A 6 5.39 -3.46 -11.16
CA TYR A 6 4.15 -4.18 -10.89
C TYR A 6 3.47 -3.72 -9.61
N ALA A 7 4.23 -3.57 -8.51
CA ALA A 7 3.70 -3.10 -7.23
C ALA A 7 3.14 -1.67 -7.35
N ARG A 8 3.84 -0.77 -8.04
CA ARG A 8 3.37 0.59 -8.30
C ARG A 8 2.07 0.62 -9.11
N THR A 9 1.92 -0.28 -10.09
CA THR A 9 0.69 -0.38 -10.87
C THR A 9 -0.49 -0.84 -10.00
N GLY A 10 -0.29 -1.88 -9.18
CA GLY A 10 -1.30 -2.35 -8.23
C GLY A 10 -1.71 -1.28 -7.22
N TYR A 11 -0.72 -0.51 -6.74
CA TYR A 11 -0.93 0.62 -5.83
C TYR A 11 -1.82 1.70 -6.45
N HIS A 12 -1.54 2.14 -7.69
CA HIS A 12 -2.36 3.15 -8.36
C HIS A 12 -3.79 2.67 -8.66
N ARG A 13 -3.95 1.43 -9.14
CA ARG A 13 -5.29 0.86 -9.35
C ARG A 13 -6.08 0.75 -8.05
N GLY A 14 -5.41 0.41 -6.95
CA GLY A 14 -6.00 0.40 -5.61
C GLY A 14 -6.46 1.78 -5.16
N LEU A 15 -5.64 2.83 -5.36
CA LEU A 15 -6.04 4.21 -5.08
C LEU A 15 -7.27 4.63 -5.90
N ASP A 16 -7.33 4.25 -7.16
CA ASP A 16 -8.48 4.58 -8.02
C ASP A 16 -9.75 3.89 -7.57
N ALA A 17 -9.66 2.63 -7.12
CA ALA A 17 -10.78 1.92 -6.51
C ALA A 17 -11.26 2.62 -5.23
N LEU A 18 -10.34 2.98 -4.32
CA LEU A 18 -10.67 3.71 -3.09
C LEU A 18 -11.35 5.04 -3.38
N ARG A 19 -10.85 5.81 -4.36
CA ARG A 19 -11.43 7.11 -4.77
C ARG A 19 -12.85 6.96 -5.31
N ARG A 20 -13.10 5.94 -6.14
CA ARG A 20 -14.46 5.63 -6.62
C ARG A 20 -15.41 5.28 -5.48
N SER A 21 -14.90 4.65 -4.42
CA SER A 21 -15.65 4.36 -3.19
C SER A 21 -15.74 5.54 -2.22
N GLY A 22 -15.31 6.75 -2.62
CA GLY A 22 -15.48 7.98 -1.85
C GLY A 22 -14.28 8.38 -0.98
N TRP A 23 -13.21 7.58 -0.93
CA TRP A 23 -12.01 7.90 -0.15
C TRP A 23 -11.27 9.10 -0.74
N LYS A 24 -10.87 10.05 0.11
CA LYS A 24 -10.34 11.37 -0.29
C LYS A 24 -8.83 11.54 -0.05
N GLY A 25 -8.09 10.45 -0.06
CA GLY A 25 -6.63 10.49 0.12
C GLY A 25 -6.15 10.46 1.57
N HIS A 26 -7.07 10.38 2.54
CA HIS A 26 -6.76 10.36 3.97
C HIS A 26 -7.81 9.54 4.73
N GLY A 27 -7.46 9.13 5.94
CA GLY A 27 -8.32 8.31 6.80
C GLY A 27 -8.10 6.81 6.60
N PRO A 28 -8.74 6.00 7.46
CA PRO A 28 -8.46 4.57 7.57
C PRO A 28 -8.85 3.81 6.30
N VAL A 29 -8.09 2.75 6.00
CA VAL A 29 -8.37 1.77 4.96
C VAL A 29 -8.34 0.38 5.62
N PRO A 30 -9.42 -0.03 6.33
CA PRO A 30 -9.41 -1.22 7.17
C PRO A 30 -9.08 -2.50 6.39
N TRP A 31 -8.27 -3.38 6.97
CA TRP A 31 -7.85 -4.65 6.35
C TRP A 31 -8.99 -5.67 6.28
N GLU A 32 -9.88 -5.59 7.26
CA GLU A 32 -11.04 -6.43 7.46
C GLU A 32 -12.00 -6.32 6.28
N HIS A 33 -12.11 -5.12 5.70
CA HIS A 33 -12.87 -4.89 4.49
C HIS A 33 -12.12 -5.45 3.28
N GLU A 34 -12.57 -6.60 2.81
CA GLU A 34 -11.90 -7.40 1.78
C GLU A 34 -11.52 -6.63 0.49
N PRO A 35 -12.35 -5.72 -0.06
CA PRO A 35 -11.98 -4.90 -1.20
C PRO A 35 -10.71 -4.04 -1.02
N ASN A 36 -10.37 -3.68 0.22
CA ASN A 36 -9.18 -2.87 0.51
C ASN A 36 -7.87 -3.67 0.44
N ARG A 37 -7.94 -5.00 0.59
CA ARG A 37 -6.74 -5.84 0.72
C ARG A 37 -5.86 -5.80 -0.52
N GLY A 38 -6.45 -5.61 -1.70
CA GLY A 38 -5.70 -5.44 -2.95
C GLY A 38 -4.78 -4.23 -2.92
N PHE A 39 -5.31 -3.08 -2.49
CA PHE A 39 -4.53 -1.85 -2.31
C PHE A 39 -3.44 -2.03 -1.24
N LEU A 40 -3.80 -2.56 -0.07
CA LEU A 40 -2.87 -2.71 1.07
C LEU A 40 -1.72 -3.67 0.75
N ARG A 41 -1.99 -4.78 0.05
CA ARG A 41 -0.96 -5.71 -0.44
C ARG A 41 -0.04 -5.05 -1.46
N ALA A 42 -0.59 -4.25 -2.38
CA ALA A 42 0.22 -3.55 -3.37
C ALA A 42 1.10 -2.47 -2.72
N LEU A 43 0.58 -1.74 -1.73
CA LEU A 43 1.35 -0.77 -0.94
C LEU A 43 2.49 -1.44 -0.16
N HIS A 44 2.23 -2.59 0.47
CA HIS A 44 3.27 -3.37 1.14
C HIS A 44 4.34 -3.88 0.16
N ALA A 45 3.91 -4.42 -0.99
CA ALA A 45 4.83 -4.88 -2.03
C ALA A 45 5.71 -3.75 -2.58
N LEU A 46 5.15 -2.53 -2.69
CA LEU A 46 5.88 -1.34 -3.10
C LEU A 46 6.97 -0.98 -2.08
N ALA A 47 6.64 -1.01 -0.78
CA ALA A 47 7.62 -0.79 0.28
C ALA A 47 8.77 -1.81 0.21
N ARG A 48 8.45 -3.11 0.10
CA ARG A 48 9.45 -4.19 -0.02
C ARG A 48 10.34 -4.03 -1.25
N ALA A 49 9.75 -3.65 -2.38
CA ALA A 49 10.50 -3.43 -3.61
C ALA A 49 11.43 -2.21 -3.50
N ALA A 50 10.98 -1.11 -2.90
CA ALA A 50 11.80 0.08 -2.61
C ALA A 50 13.00 -0.27 -1.72
N GLN A 51 12.77 -1.02 -0.64
CA GLN A 51 13.84 -1.51 0.24
C GLN A 51 14.87 -2.36 -0.53
N ALA A 52 14.41 -3.26 -1.40
CA ALA A 52 15.27 -4.14 -2.17
C ALA A 52 16.17 -3.41 -3.20
N ILE A 53 15.79 -2.20 -3.62
CA ILE A 53 16.58 -1.38 -4.56
C ILE A 53 17.35 -0.26 -3.86
N GLY A 54 17.30 -0.16 -2.53
CA GLY A 54 18.01 0.85 -1.75
C GLY A 54 17.30 2.22 -1.67
N GLU A 55 16.05 2.31 -2.11
CA GLU A 55 15.23 3.54 -2.02
C GLU A 55 14.61 3.67 -0.62
N GLN A 56 15.43 4.06 0.35
CA GLN A 56 15.07 4.08 1.77
C GLN A 56 13.90 5.04 2.07
N ASP A 57 13.90 6.24 1.49
CA ASP A 57 12.84 7.24 1.70
C ASP A 57 11.46 6.74 1.22
N GLU A 58 11.43 6.03 0.08
CA GLU A 58 10.19 5.46 -0.46
C GLU A 58 9.71 4.28 0.41
N TYR A 59 10.64 3.45 0.88
CA TYR A 59 10.33 2.37 1.82
C TYR A 59 9.67 2.93 3.09
N GLU A 60 10.29 3.91 3.73
CA GLU A 60 9.77 4.51 4.97
C GLU A 60 8.40 5.15 4.77
N ARG A 61 8.23 5.93 3.69
CA ARG A 61 6.93 6.52 3.35
C ARG A 61 5.85 5.47 3.12
N CYS A 62 6.13 4.41 2.36
CA CYS A 62 5.15 3.36 2.09
C CYS A 62 4.81 2.55 3.34
N THR A 63 5.82 2.22 4.17
CA THR A 63 5.62 1.50 5.43
C THR A 63 4.83 2.33 6.43
N GLN A 64 5.14 3.63 6.58
CA GLN A 64 4.38 4.52 7.44
C GLN A 64 2.94 4.65 6.95
N PHE A 65 2.76 4.86 5.65
CA PHE A 65 1.43 4.96 5.06
C PHE A 65 0.60 3.67 5.27
N LEU A 66 1.21 2.49 5.17
CA LEU A 66 0.54 1.22 5.45
C LEU A 66 0.07 1.14 6.91
N LYS A 67 0.93 1.51 7.87
CA LYS A 67 0.61 1.51 9.31
C LYS A 67 -0.53 2.47 9.63
N ASP A 68 -0.49 3.69 9.08
CA ASP A 68 -1.51 4.71 9.29
C ASP A 68 -2.84 4.33 8.63
N SER A 69 -2.78 3.67 7.46
CA SER A 69 -3.97 3.19 6.76
C SER A 69 -4.63 2.02 7.49
N SER A 70 -3.82 1.07 7.98
CA SER A 70 -4.31 -0.15 8.62
C SER A 70 -3.24 -0.82 9.48
N PRO A 71 -3.30 -0.67 10.81
CA PRO A 71 -2.44 -1.40 11.74
C PRO A 71 -2.59 -2.93 11.61
N ALA A 72 -3.79 -3.40 11.28
CA ALA A 72 -4.06 -4.82 11.04
C ALA A 72 -3.34 -5.34 9.77
N ALA A 73 -3.33 -4.56 8.68
CA ALA A 73 -2.58 -4.92 7.48
C ALA A 73 -1.07 -4.93 7.73
N ALA A 74 -0.55 -3.92 8.46
CA ALA A 74 0.86 -3.84 8.79
C ALA A 74 1.34 -5.05 9.61
N GLN A 75 0.53 -5.54 10.55
CA GLN A 75 0.80 -6.76 11.31
C GLN A 75 0.63 -8.04 10.48
N THR A 76 -0.34 -8.07 9.56
CA THR A 76 -0.65 -9.29 8.77
C THR A 76 0.35 -9.52 7.65
N LEU A 77 0.91 -8.45 7.08
CA LEU A 77 1.81 -8.51 5.92
C LEU A 77 3.30 -8.41 6.29
N GLY A 78 3.62 -7.90 7.48
CA GLY A 78 4.98 -7.81 8.01
C GLY A 78 5.46 -9.13 8.59
#